data_AF-A0A6C0E1N9-F1
#
_entry.id   AF-A0A6C0E1N9-F1
#
_cell.length_a   1.000
_cell.length_b   1.000
_cell.length_c   1.000
_cell.angle_alpha   90.00
_cell.angle_beta   90.00
_cell.angle_gamma   90.00
#
_symmetry.space_group_name_H-M   'P 1'
#
loop_
_entity.id
_entity.type
_entity.pdbx_description
1 polymer ?
#
loop_
_entity_poly.entity_id
_entity_poly.type
_entity_poly.pdbx_seq_one_letter_code
_entity_poly.pdbx_strand_id
1 'polypeptide(L)'
;MSLTQTLFKRILKYEQISTSDSNMTTLVALEDNIYQHELRIKYLEDHLKILMNIVTERRNEKYYQTSLEKMLGASHKVTKYGITDISTDDFHLEIKHWNNYKSALGQILSYNHNDNKRLIVAFFGECNRKDDIIQLFQDNFIDVWILHDTPDSIAIEKFEDGRSSVLKIIRQYYEHGDKKDFVKRTDIKRLLRANGIHLSLEQLQHIVLKCFPNAVYKENSRLNNKNMRSFFTVLKPKMMS
;
A
#
# COMPACT_ATOMS: atom_id res chain seq x y z
N MET A 1 6.66 -8.46 42.33
CA MET A 1 5.95 -8.64 43.62
C MET A 1 4.50 -8.94 43.28
N SER A 2 3.89 -9.97 43.88
CA SER A 2 2.45 -10.21 43.64
C SER A 2 1.64 -9.04 44.19
N LEU A 3 0.45 -8.80 43.63
CA LEU A 3 -0.50 -7.80 44.13
C LEU A 3 -0.77 -7.98 45.63
N THR A 4 -0.91 -9.24 46.07
CA THR A 4 -1.05 -9.64 47.48
C THR A 4 0.14 -9.22 48.36
N GLN A 5 1.38 -9.36 47.88
CA GLN A 5 2.56 -8.92 48.63
C GLN A 5 2.67 -7.38 48.75
N THR A 6 2.06 -6.65 47.81
CA THR A 6 2.06 -5.18 47.81
C THR A 6 1.00 -4.63 48.76
N LEU A 7 -0.18 -5.25 48.77
CA LEU A 7 -1.26 -4.94 49.72
C LEU A 7 -0.81 -5.20 51.16
N PHE A 8 -0.22 -6.37 51.44
CA PHE A 8 0.20 -6.76 52.78
C PHE A 8 1.24 -5.81 53.38
N LYS A 9 2.18 -5.32 52.57
CA LYS A 9 3.17 -4.31 53.01
C LYS A 9 2.57 -2.93 53.27
N ARG A 10 1.47 -2.57 52.60
CA ARG A 10 0.77 -1.29 52.81
C ARG A 10 -0.07 -1.35 54.09
N ILE A 11 -0.79 -2.44 54.33
CA ILE A 11 -1.57 -2.67 55.55
C ILE A 11 -0.67 -2.60 56.80
N LEU A 12 0.48 -3.30 56.79
CA LEU A 12 1.45 -3.26 57.89
C LEU A 12 2.03 -1.86 58.17
N LYS A 13 2.07 -0.98 57.16
CA LYS A 13 2.52 0.41 57.33
C LYS A 13 1.48 1.28 58.04
N TYR A 14 0.19 0.96 57.91
CA TYR A 14 -0.90 1.71 58.54
C TYR A 14 -1.12 1.32 60.00
N GLU A 15 -0.85 0.06 60.39
CA GLU A 15 -0.92 -0.38 61.80
C GLU A 15 0.04 0.38 62.74
N GLN A 16 1.07 1.03 62.19
CA GLN A 16 2.01 1.85 62.96
C GLN A 16 1.53 3.29 63.19
N ILE A 17 0.41 3.71 62.58
CA ILE A 17 -0.13 5.07 62.69
C ILE A 17 -1.32 5.04 63.65
N SER A 18 -1.17 5.67 64.83
CA SER A 18 -2.23 5.85 65.82
C SER A 18 -3.40 6.66 65.22
N THR A 19 -4.40 5.97 64.69
CA THR A 19 -5.68 6.55 64.29
C THR A 19 -6.81 5.82 64.99
N SER A 20 -7.81 6.58 65.44
CA SER A 20 -9.04 6.06 66.05
C SER A 20 -9.65 4.93 65.21
N ASP A 21 -10.11 3.85 65.85
CA ASP A 21 -10.60 2.61 65.22
C ASP A 21 -11.56 2.82 64.04
N SER A 22 -12.43 3.84 64.10
CA SER A 22 -13.36 4.21 63.02
C SER A 22 -12.65 4.59 61.70
N ASN A 23 -11.49 5.24 61.76
CA ASN A 23 -10.73 5.64 60.58
C ASN A 23 -9.99 4.44 59.98
N MET A 24 -9.52 3.52 60.81
CA MET A 24 -8.85 2.29 60.38
C MET A 24 -9.82 1.37 59.63
N THR A 25 -11.05 1.19 60.13
CA THR A 25 -12.08 0.39 59.44
C THR A 25 -12.44 0.96 58.07
N THR A 26 -12.49 2.29 57.95
CA THR A 26 -12.82 2.96 56.68
C THR A 26 -11.67 2.84 55.67
N LEU A 27 -10.42 2.95 56.12
CA LEU A 27 -9.24 2.76 55.27
C LEU A 27 -9.15 1.34 54.73
N VAL A 28 -9.35 0.33 55.58
CA VAL A 28 -9.36 -1.08 55.14
C VAL A 28 -10.46 -1.32 54.11
N ALA A 29 -11.67 -0.80 54.32
CA ALA A 29 -12.77 -0.93 53.37
C ALA A 29 -12.49 -0.22 52.02
N LEU A 30 -11.77 0.91 52.03
CA LEU A 30 -11.36 1.60 50.82
C LEU A 30 -10.28 0.82 50.05
N GLU A 31 -9.30 0.24 50.75
CA GLU A 31 -8.27 -0.61 50.14
C GLU A 31 -8.87 -1.86 49.50
N ASP A 32 -9.82 -2.51 50.17
CA ASP A 32 -10.56 -3.65 49.61
C ASP A 32 -11.33 -3.25 48.35
N ASN A 33 -12.03 -2.10 48.37
CA ASN A 33 -12.73 -1.59 47.18
C ASN A 33 -11.77 -1.30 46.02
N ILE A 34 -10.63 -0.65 46.29
CA ILE A 34 -9.60 -0.39 45.28
C ILE A 34 -9.11 -1.71 44.68
N TYR A 35 -8.82 -2.69 45.52
CA TYR A 35 -8.36 -4.01 45.08
C TYR A 35 -9.40 -4.71 44.19
N GLN A 36 -10.69 -4.67 44.56
CA GLN A 36 -11.76 -5.22 43.73
C GLN A 36 -11.89 -4.49 42.39
N HIS A 37 -11.71 -3.17 42.36
CA HIS A 37 -11.71 -2.40 41.13
C HIS A 37 -10.50 -2.74 40.23
N GLU A 38 -9.30 -2.89 40.78
CA GLU A 38 -8.12 -3.31 40.02
C GLU A 38 -8.31 -4.70 39.39
N LEU A 39 -8.88 -5.65 40.14
CA LEU A 39 -9.23 -6.97 39.61
C LEU A 39 -10.26 -6.87 38.48
N ARG A 40 -11.27 -6.01 38.63
CA ARG A 40 -12.29 -5.81 37.61
C ARG A 40 -11.73 -5.18 36.34
N ILE A 41 -10.85 -4.19 36.46
CA ILE A 41 -10.18 -3.56 35.32
C ILE A 41 -9.38 -4.60 34.56
N LYS A 42 -8.54 -5.37 35.26
CA LYS A 42 -7.73 -6.43 34.64
C LYS A 42 -8.60 -7.46 33.90
N TYR A 43 -9.69 -7.90 34.52
CA TYR A 43 -10.64 -8.81 33.88
C TYR A 43 -11.23 -8.22 32.59
N LEU A 44 -11.61 -6.94 32.60
CA LEU A 44 -12.15 -6.27 31.42
C LEU A 44 -11.10 -6.10 30.30
N GLU A 45 -9.85 -5.79 30.65
CA GLU A 45 -8.74 -5.71 29.70
C GLU A 45 -8.49 -7.06 29.00
N ASP A 46 -8.44 -8.15 29.77
CA ASP A 46 -8.28 -9.50 29.23
C ASP A 46 -9.47 -9.87 28.32
N HIS A 47 -10.70 -9.55 28.73
CA HIS A 47 -11.90 -9.78 27.91
C HIS A 47 -11.90 -8.95 26.61
N LEU A 48 -11.50 -7.67 26.67
CA LEU A 48 -11.36 -6.81 25.50
C LEU A 48 -10.34 -7.38 24.53
N LYS A 49 -9.20 -7.89 25.03
CA LYS A 49 -8.18 -8.53 24.21
C LYS A 49 -8.70 -9.77 23.48
N ILE A 50 -9.49 -10.60 24.16
CA ILE A 50 -10.13 -11.78 23.55
C ILE A 50 -11.13 -11.33 22.46
N LEU A 51 -11.97 -10.35 22.75
CA LEU A 51 -12.94 -9.82 21.78
C LEU A 51 -12.24 -9.21 20.57
N MET A 52 -11.15 -8.45 20.77
CA MET A 52 -10.34 -7.92 19.68
C MET A 52 -9.79 -9.04 18.81
N ASN A 53 -9.24 -10.10 19.40
CA ASN A 53 -8.73 -11.26 18.66
C ASN A 53 -9.83 -11.94 17.83
N ILE A 54 -11.03 -12.13 18.39
CA ILE A 54 -12.16 -12.72 17.65
C ILE A 54 -12.57 -11.83 16.47
N VAL A 55 -12.53 -10.50 16.65
CA VAL A 55 -12.84 -9.54 15.58
C VAL A 55 -11.75 -9.57 14.50
N THR A 56 -10.47 -9.57 14.85
CA THR A 56 -9.37 -9.64 13.87
C THR A 56 -9.31 -10.98 13.14
N GLU A 57 -9.58 -12.11 13.80
CA GLU A 57 -9.69 -13.41 13.13
C GLU A 57 -10.81 -13.47 12.09
N ARG A 58 -11.87 -12.66 12.27
CA ARG A 58 -12.94 -12.50 11.28
C ARG A 58 -12.56 -11.58 10.12
N ARG A 59 -11.55 -10.71 10.29
CA ARG A 59 -11.05 -9.78 9.26
C ARG A 59 -10.01 -10.46 8.37
N ASN A 60 -10.49 -11.43 7.60
CA ASN A 60 -9.72 -12.12 6.57
C ASN A 60 -9.90 -11.45 5.20
N GLU A 61 -9.22 -11.98 4.18
CA GLU A 61 -9.27 -11.49 2.80
C GLU A 61 -10.69 -11.29 2.27
N LYS A 62 -11.60 -12.23 2.58
CA LYS A 62 -13.01 -12.16 2.18
C LYS A 62 -13.75 -10.97 2.80
N TYR A 63 -13.47 -10.63 4.06
CA TYR A 63 -14.05 -9.45 4.71
C TYR A 63 -13.67 -8.16 3.97
N TYR A 64 -12.38 -8.00 3.65
CA TYR A 64 -11.89 -6.84 2.91
C TYR A 64 -12.43 -6.81 1.48
N GLN A 65 -12.50 -7.97 0.80
CA GLN A 65 -13.08 -8.08 -0.54
C GLN A 65 -14.53 -7.61 -0.56
N THR A 66 -15.41 -8.16 0.30
CA THR A 66 -16.82 -7.76 0.35
C THR A 66 -16.99 -6.27 0.63
N SER A 67 -16.14 -5.71 1.49
CA SER A 67 -16.19 -4.28 1.84
C SER A 67 -15.77 -3.40 0.67
N LEU A 68 -14.67 -3.75 -0.01
CA LEU A 68 -14.17 -3.02 -1.17
C LEU A 68 -15.09 -3.17 -2.39
N GLU A 69 -15.65 -4.35 -2.65
CA GLU A 69 -16.64 -4.57 -3.72
C GLU A 69 -17.84 -3.64 -3.56
N LYS A 70 -18.39 -3.55 -2.34
CA LYS A 70 -19.50 -2.64 -2.02
C LYS A 70 -19.11 -1.17 -2.20
N MET A 71 -17.92 -0.78 -1.74
CA MET A 71 -17.44 0.59 -1.80
C MET A 71 -17.13 1.05 -3.24
N LEU A 72 -16.60 0.15 -4.07
CA LEU A 72 -16.19 0.43 -5.44
C LEU A 72 -17.29 0.16 -6.48
N GLY A 73 -18.38 -0.50 -6.10
CA GLY A 73 -19.41 -0.95 -7.03
C GLY A 73 -18.88 -1.97 -8.04
N ALA A 74 -17.92 -2.81 -7.61
CA ALA A 74 -17.14 -3.70 -8.46
C ALA A 74 -17.27 -5.16 -8.00
N SER A 75 -16.83 -6.09 -8.85
CA SER A 75 -16.84 -7.53 -8.53
C SER A 75 -15.56 -8.21 -9.04
N HIS A 76 -15.37 -9.45 -8.64
CA HIS A 76 -14.38 -10.34 -9.25
C HIS A 76 -14.61 -10.55 -10.76
N LYS A 77 -13.53 -10.89 -11.47
CA LYS A 77 -13.51 -11.31 -12.89
C LYS A 77 -12.70 -12.59 -13.04
N VAL A 78 -13.26 -13.55 -13.77
CA VAL A 78 -12.53 -14.76 -14.20
C VAL A 78 -11.59 -14.39 -15.36
N THR A 79 -10.31 -14.67 -15.19
CA THR A 79 -9.26 -14.49 -16.19
C THR A 79 -8.76 -15.86 -16.66
N LYS A 80 -7.90 -15.87 -17.68
CA LYS A 80 -7.26 -17.10 -18.15
C LYS A 80 -6.42 -17.79 -17.07
N TYR A 81 -5.89 -17.04 -16.11
CA TYR A 81 -4.90 -17.51 -15.14
C TYR A 81 -5.43 -17.57 -13.70
N GLY A 82 -6.71 -17.27 -13.48
CA GLY A 82 -7.31 -17.27 -12.15
C GLY A 82 -8.50 -16.31 -12.04
N ILE A 83 -8.98 -16.11 -10.82
CA ILE A 83 -10.07 -15.18 -10.51
C ILE A 83 -9.45 -14.00 -9.76
N THR A 84 -9.68 -12.79 -10.27
CA THR A 84 -9.29 -11.55 -9.58
C THR A 84 -10.15 -11.35 -8.33
N ASP A 85 -9.62 -10.72 -7.29
CA ASP A 85 -10.46 -10.36 -6.14
C ASP A 85 -11.47 -9.27 -6.55
N ILE A 86 -11.00 -8.20 -7.19
CA ILE A 86 -11.82 -7.13 -7.74
C ILE A 86 -11.29 -6.72 -9.11
N SER A 87 -12.20 -6.56 -10.07
CA SER A 87 -11.89 -6.05 -11.40
C SER A 87 -12.94 -4.99 -11.81
N THR A 88 -12.45 -3.87 -12.32
CA THR A 88 -13.25 -2.82 -12.96
C THR A 88 -12.77 -2.61 -14.38
N ASP A 89 -13.42 -1.76 -15.17
CA ASP A 89 -12.92 -1.42 -16.51
C ASP A 89 -11.52 -0.79 -16.49
N ASP A 90 -11.17 -0.09 -15.40
CA ASP A 90 -9.91 0.65 -15.28
C ASP A 90 -8.78 -0.15 -14.62
N PHE A 91 -9.09 -1.05 -13.69
CA PHE A 91 -8.07 -1.72 -12.88
C PHE A 91 -8.41 -3.15 -12.45
N HIS A 92 -7.37 -3.91 -12.14
CA HIS A 92 -7.42 -5.15 -11.36
C HIS A 92 -6.87 -4.87 -9.97
N LEU A 93 -7.49 -5.46 -8.94
CA LEU A 93 -7.08 -5.34 -7.56
C LEU A 93 -7.02 -6.73 -6.92
N GLU A 94 -5.90 -7.02 -6.28
CA GLU A 94 -5.66 -8.23 -5.47
C GLU A 94 -5.50 -7.81 -3.99
N ILE A 95 -6.13 -8.54 -3.08
CA ILE A 95 -6.16 -8.27 -1.64
C ILE A 95 -5.35 -9.35 -0.94
N LYS A 96 -4.33 -8.96 -0.17
CA LYS A 96 -3.56 -9.93 0.63
C LYS A 96 -3.17 -9.38 1.98
N HIS A 97 -2.95 -10.30 2.92
CA HIS A 97 -2.21 -9.97 4.13
C HIS A 97 -0.76 -9.63 3.74
N TRP A 98 -0.13 -8.66 4.40
CA TRP A 98 1.25 -8.24 4.07
C TRP A 98 2.25 -9.40 3.96
N ASN A 99 2.20 -10.36 4.87
CA ASN A 99 3.08 -11.54 4.86
C ASN A 99 3.01 -12.38 3.57
N ASN A 100 1.94 -12.22 2.77
CA ASN A 100 1.72 -12.95 1.53
C ASN A 100 2.04 -12.11 0.27
N TYR A 101 2.80 -11.02 0.41
CA TYR A 101 3.11 -10.09 -0.69
C TYR A 101 3.70 -10.76 -1.95
N LYS A 102 4.51 -11.83 -1.79
CA LYS A 102 5.07 -12.55 -2.94
C LYS A 102 3.99 -13.24 -3.78
N SER A 103 2.98 -13.81 -3.11
CA SER A 103 1.83 -14.42 -3.79
C SER A 103 1.04 -13.35 -4.53
N ALA A 104 0.76 -12.23 -3.85
CA ALA A 104 0.04 -11.10 -4.44
C ALA A 104 0.71 -10.62 -5.74
N LEU A 105 2.05 -10.46 -5.72
CA LEU A 105 2.82 -10.03 -6.88
C LEU A 105 2.70 -11.00 -8.07
N GLY A 106 2.81 -12.32 -7.81
CA GLY A 106 2.65 -13.33 -8.87
C GLY A 106 1.24 -13.33 -9.46
N GLN A 107 0.22 -13.25 -8.61
CA GLN A 107 -1.19 -13.26 -9.03
C GLN A 107 -1.55 -12.02 -9.84
N ILE A 108 -1.27 -10.82 -9.32
CA ILE A 108 -1.66 -9.55 -9.97
C ILE A 108 -0.99 -9.38 -11.34
N LEU A 109 0.27 -9.81 -11.48
CA LEU A 109 0.98 -9.78 -12.76
C LEU A 109 0.37 -10.78 -13.77
N SER A 110 -0.06 -11.95 -13.30
CA SER A 110 -0.66 -12.97 -14.17
C SER A 110 -2.00 -12.53 -14.78
N TYR A 111 -2.81 -11.76 -14.06
CA TYR A 111 -4.10 -11.28 -14.55
C TYR A 111 -3.98 -10.31 -15.71
N ASN A 112 -2.87 -9.56 -15.78
CA ASN A 112 -2.65 -8.56 -16.83
C ASN A 112 -2.05 -9.12 -18.12
N HIS A 113 -1.86 -10.44 -18.23
CA HIS A 113 -1.25 -11.05 -19.43
C HIS A 113 -2.02 -10.72 -20.71
N ASN A 114 -3.35 -10.51 -20.65
CA ASN A 114 -4.20 -10.15 -21.79
C ASN A 114 -5.12 -8.96 -21.49
N ASP A 115 -4.91 -8.25 -20.39
CA ASP A 115 -5.67 -7.07 -20.00
C ASP A 115 -4.67 -5.91 -19.91
N ASN A 116 -5.06 -4.69 -20.29
CA ASN A 116 -4.15 -3.54 -20.20
C ASN A 116 -4.58 -2.57 -19.09
N LYS A 117 -5.01 -3.14 -17.98
CA LYS A 117 -5.59 -2.39 -16.86
C LYS A 117 -4.50 -1.90 -15.92
N ARG A 118 -4.86 -0.94 -15.09
CA ARG A 118 -4.02 -0.55 -13.94
C ARG A 118 -4.02 -1.69 -12.93
N LEU A 119 -2.89 -1.92 -12.29
CA LEU A 119 -2.74 -3.00 -11.31
C LEU A 119 -2.66 -2.38 -9.93
N ILE A 120 -3.41 -2.94 -9.00
CA ILE A 120 -3.48 -2.50 -7.62
C ILE A 120 -3.33 -3.71 -6.72
N VAL A 121 -2.56 -3.57 -5.64
CA VAL A 121 -2.58 -4.53 -4.53
C VAL A 121 -3.00 -3.82 -3.28
N ALA A 122 -3.99 -4.37 -2.59
CA ALA A 122 -4.48 -3.89 -1.31
C ALA A 122 -3.97 -4.79 -0.18
N PHE A 123 -3.20 -4.22 0.75
CA PHE A 123 -2.64 -4.93 1.87
C PHE A 123 -3.37 -4.64 3.18
N PHE A 124 -3.55 -5.69 4.00
CA PHE A 124 -4.05 -5.58 5.36
C PHE A 124 -3.16 -6.30 6.37
N GLY A 125 -3.33 -5.96 7.66
CA GLY A 125 -2.58 -6.51 8.78
C GLY A 125 -1.25 -5.78 9.04
N GLU A 126 -0.40 -6.40 9.88
CA GLU A 126 0.86 -5.79 10.28
C GLU A 126 2.07 -6.35 9.55
N CYS A 127 3.06 -5.47 9.34
CA CYS A 127 4.34 -5.80 8.74
C CYS A 127 5.39 -4.76 9.15
N ASN A 128 6.61 -5.19 9.39
CA ASN A 128 7.75 -4.33 9.70
C ASN A 128 8.52 -3.86 8.46
N ARG A 129 8.13 -4.31 7.26
CA ARG A 129 8.80 -4.05 5.98
C ARG A 129 7.87 -3.42 4.96
N LYS A 130 6.91 -2.60 5.42
CA LYS A 130 5.89 -1.99 4.54
C LYS A 130 6.56 -1.19 3.42
N ASP A 131 7.55 -0.36 3.74
CA ASP A 131 8.23 0.50 2.76
C ASP A 131 8.97 -0.29 1.66
N ASP A 132 9.75 -1.32 2.05
CA ASP A 132 10.43 -2.21 1.09
C ASP A 132 9.43 -2.87 0.13
N ILE A 133 8.30 -3.34 0.67
CA ILE A 133 7.27 -4.03 -0.10
C ILE A 133 6.57 -3.02 -1.02
N ILE A 134 6.19 -1.84 -0.53
CA ILE A 134 5.58 -0.79 -1.34
C ILE A 134 6.50 -0.44 -2.53
N GLN A 135 7.79 -0.23 -2.26
CA GLN A 135 8.77 0.06 -3.30
C GLN A 135 8.86 -1.08 -4.34
N LEU A 136 8.87 -2.34 -3.90
CA LEU A 136 8.87 -3.50 -4.81
C LEU A 136 7.67 -3.48 -5.77
N PHE A 137 6.47 -3.18 -5.27
CA PHE A 137 5.27 -3.11 -6.13
C PHE A 137 5.30 -1.90 -7.06
N GLN A 138 5.74 -0.74 -6.57
CA GLN A 138 5.88 0.47 -7.39
C GLN A 138 6.93 0.31 -8.50
N ASP A 139 8.04 -0.41 -8.24
CA ASP A 139 9.04 -0.76 -9.24
C ASP A 139 8.46 -1.67 -10.34
N ASN A 140 7.51 -2.53 -9.98
CA ASN A 140 6.75 -3.35 -10.93
C ASN A 140 5.51 -2.61 -11.48
N PHE A 141 5.40 -1.34 -11.14
CA PHE A 141 4.33 -0.45 -11.52
C PHE A 141 2.94 -0.98 -11.14
N ILE A 142 2.78 -1.23 -9.86
CA ILE A 142 1.54 -1.67 -9.26
C ILE A 142 1.26 -0.67 -8.14
N ASP A 143 0.07 -0.09 -8.15
CA ASP A 143 -0.37 0.80 -7.07
C ASP A 143 -0.53 -0.03 -5.80
N VAL A 144 -0.20 0.55 -4.65
CA VAL A 144 -0.36 -0.10 -3.36
C VAL A 144 -1.40 0.63 -2.54
N TRP A 145 -2.40 -0.08 -2.06
CA TRP A 145 -3.39 0.42 -1.11
C TRP A 145 -3.14 -0.23 0.24
N ILE A 146 -3.14 0.55 1.31
CA ILE A 146 -3.09 0.04 2.68
C ILE A 146 -4.49 0.15 3.26
N LEU A 147 -5.01 -0.98 3.72
CA LEU A 147 -6.32 -1.10 4.34
C LEU A 147 -6.17 -0.93 5.86
N HIS A 148 -6.69 0.18 6.35
CA HIS A 148 -6.71 0.51 7.77
C HIS A 148 -8.09 0.23 8.33
N ASP A 149 -8.15 -0.64 9.33
CA ASP A 149 -9.39 -0.87 10.04
C ASP A 149 -9.80 0.36 10.84
N THR A 150 -11.08 0.74 10.73
CA THR A 150 -11.71 1.76 11.58
C THR A 150 -12.84 1.10 12.39
N PRO A 151 -13.43 1.78 13.38
CA PRO A 151 -14.55 1.23 14.15
C PRO A 151 -15.74 0.79 13.27
N ASP A 152 -16.03 1.56 12.22
CA ASP A 152 -17.25 1.39 11.41
C ASP A 152 -16.99 0.88 9.99
N SER A 153 -15.74 0.93 9.51
CA SER A 153 -15.40 0.63 8.11
C SER A 153 -13.90 0.35 7.89
N ILE A 154 -13.47 0.40 6.63
CA ILE A 154 -12.07 0.36 6.21
C ILE A 154 -11.70 1.71 5.61
N ALA A 155 -10.64 2.32 6.13
CA ALA A 155 -9.99 3.47 5.50
C ALA A 155 -8.88 2.97 4.55
N ILE A 156 -8.65 3.71 3.47
CA ILE A 156 -7.68 3.32 2.44
C ILE A 156 -6.66 4.43 2.27
N GLU A 157 -5.40 4.08 2.52
CA GLU A 157 -4.25 4.91 2.17
C GLU A 157 -3.68 4.43 0.83
N LYS A 158 -3.39 5.35 -0.10
CA LYS A 158 -3.04 5.02 -1.48
C LYS A 158 -1.63 5.49 -1.82
N PHE A 159 -0.83 4.58 -2.35
CA PHE A 159 0.49 4.81 -2.89
C PHE A 159 0.43 4.51 -4.38
N GLU A 160 0.24 5.55 -5.18
CA GLU A 160 0.22 5.42 -6.63
C GLU A 160 1.59 4.96 -7.13
N ASP A 161 1.61 4.11 -8.15
CA ASP A 161 2.82 3.83 -8.86
C ASP A 161 3.35 5.15 -9.45
N GLY A 162 4.65 5.33 -9.45
CA GLY A 162 5.26 6.52 -10.03
C GLY A 162 4.99 6.69 -11.53
N ARG A 163 4.19 5.82 -12.20
CA ARG A 163 3.88 5.95 -13.62
C ARG A 163 3.15 7.25 -13.89
N SER A 164 2.27 7.75 -13.02
CA SER A 164 1.66 9.06 -13.26
C SER A 164 2.72 10.14 -13.46
N SER A 165 3.79 10.12 -12.67
CA SER A 165 4.92 11.03 -12.80
C SER A 165 5.74 10.74 -14.06
N VAL A 166 6.09 9.49 -14.34
CA VAL A 166 6.87 9.09 -15.53
C VAL A 166 6.12 9.40 -16.83
N LEU A 167 4.85 9.00 -16.92
CA LEU A 167 3.99 9.26 -18.07
C LEU A 167 3.74 10.75 -18.25
N LYS A 168 3.56 11.52 -17.16
CA LYS A 168 3.44 12.98 -17.23
C LYS A 168 4.73 13.62 -17.73
N ILE A 169 5.89 13.18 -17.25
CA ILE A 169 7.20 13.64 -17.74
C ILE A 169 7.36 13.30 -19.23
N ILE A 170 7.08 12.06 -19.65
CA ILE A 170 7.20 11.67 -21.06
C ILE A 170 6.22 12.47 -21.92
N ARG A 171 4.94 12.60 -21.51
CA ARG A 171 3.91 13.34 -22.26
C ARG A 171 4.14 14.85 -22.30
N GLN A 172 4.86 15.43 -21.34
CA GLN A 172 5.29 16.83 -21.40
C GLN A 172 6.31 17.09 -22.51
N TYR A 173 7.13 16.08 -22.84
CA TYR A 173 8.22 16.18 -23.81
C TYR A 173 7.86 15.59 -25.18
N TYR A 174 6.84 14.75 -25.25
CA TYR A 174 6.39 14.06 -26.45
C TYR A 174 4.87 14.21 -26.60
N GLU A 175 4.40 14.84 -27.69
CA GLU A 175 2.98 15.03 -27.95
C GLU A 175 2.28 13.72 -28.33
N HIS A 176 1.01 13.58 -27.93
CA HIS A 176 0.18 12.44 -28.31
C HIS A 176 -0.13 12.53 -29.81
N GLY A 177 0.41 11.58 -30.59
CA GLY A 177 -0.02 11.39 -31.97
C GLY A 177 0.87 11.98 -33.05
N ASP A 178 2.13 12.33 -32.77
CA ASP A 178 3.07 12.56 -33.85
C ASP A 178 3.42 11.21 -34.52
N LYS A 179 2.63 10.86 -35.56
CA LYS A 179 2.70 9.60 -36.31
C LYS A 179 4.07 9.39 -37.00
N LYS A 180 4.97 10.37 -36.91
CA LYS A 180 6.33 10.35 -37.48
C LYS A 180 7.44 10.38 -36.43
N ASP A 181 7.12 10.47 -35.13
CA ASP A 181 8.13 10.68 -34.12
C ASP A 181 8.86 9.38 -33.73
N PHE A 182 10.14 9.37 -34.10
CA PHE A 182 11.11 8.39 -33.65
C PHE A 182 11.45 8.66 -32.18
N VAL A 183 10.77 7.97 -31.27
CA VAL A 183 11.10 8.03 -29.85
C VAL A 183 12.34 7.18 -29.59
N LYS A 184 13.50 7.82 -29.39
CA LYS A 184 14.73 7.12 -29.03
C LYS A 184 14.68 6.70 -27.56
N ARG A 185 14.83 5.40 -27.30
CA ARG A 185 14.94 4.86 -25.94
C ARG A 185 16.02 5.54 -25.10
N THR A 186 17.11 5.97 -25.72
CA THR A 186 18.19 6.74 -25.04
C THR A 186 17.71 8.08 -24.51
N ASP A 187 16.80 8.75 -25.22
CA ASP A 187 16.31 10.08 -24.86
C ASP A 187 15.34 9.98 -23.70
N ILE A 188 14.42 9.00 -23.72
CA ILE A 188 13.56 8.71 -22.57
C ILE A 188 14.39 8.26 -21.37
N LYS A 189 15.39 7.40 -21.56
CA LYS A 189 16.28 6.99 -20.45
C LYS A 189 16.99 8.19 -19.82
N ARG A 190 17.47 9.14 -20.64
CA ARG A 190 18.12 10.36 -20.16
C ARG A 190 17.13 11.28 -19.45
N LEU A 191 15.93 11.46 -20.01
CA LEU A 191 14.86 12.27 -19.43
C LEU A 191 14.45 11.75 -18.05
N LEU A 192 14.24 10.44 -17.91
CA LEU A 192 13.85 9.84 -16.64
C LEU A 192 14.97 9.93 -15.60
N ARG A 193 16.23 9.69 -15.99
CA ARG A 193 17.39 9.89 -15.10
C ARG A 193 17.52 11.33 -14.62
N ALA A 194 17.27 12.32 -15.49
CA ALA A 194 17.31 13.73 -15.11
C ALA A 194 16.24 14.10 -14.07
N ASN A 195 15.19 13.28 -13.94
CA ASN A 195 14.14 13.42 -12.93
C ASN A 195 14.32 12.45 -11.74
N GLY A 196 15.51 11.86 -11.58
CA GLY A 196 15.80 10.92 -10.48
C GLY A 196 15.19 9.52 -10.65
N ILE A 197 14.65 9.20 -11.82
CA ILE A 197 13.97 7.92 -12.07
C ILE A 197 14.92 6.96 -12.79
N HIS A 198 15.19 5.83 -12.15
CA HIS A 198 16.07 4.79 -12.65
C HIS A 198 15.26 3.55 -13.01
N LEU A 199 15.18 3.25 -14.31
CA LEU A 199 14.48 2.06 -14.82
C LEU A 199 15.46 1.06 -15.42
N SER A 200 15.14 -0.22 -15.25
CA SER A 200 15.71 -1.33 -16.01
C SER A 200 15.37 -1.19 -17.50
N LEU A 201 16.07 -1.95 -18.34
CA LEU A 201 15.85 -1.93 -19.79
C LEU A 201 14.44 -2.40 -20.16
N GLU A 202 13.96 -3.44 -19.46
CA GLU A 202 12.64 -4.04 -19.65
C GLU A 202 11.53 -3.09 -19.20
N GLN A 203 11.68 -2.48 -18.02
CA GLN A 203 10.77 -1.45 -17.51
C GLN A 203 10.66 -0.28 -18.49
N LEU A 204 11.80 0.18 -19.01
CA LEU A 204 11.84 1.26 -19.99
C LEU A 204 11.13 0.87 -21.30
N GLN A 205 11.37 -0.33 -21.83
CA GLN A 205 10.68 -0.83 -23.02
C GLN A 205 9.16 -0.90 -22.80
N HIS A 206 8.74 -1.41 -21.65
CA HIS A 206 7.32 -1.51 -21.29
C HIS A 206 6.66 -0.12 -21.22
N ILE A 207 7.30 0.86 -20.57
CA ILE A 207 6.79 2.24 -20.52
C ILE A 207 6.68 2.85 -21.91
N VAL A 208 7.71 2.70 -22.74
CA VAL A 208 7.75 3.26 -24.09
C VAL A 208 6.63 2.67 -24.95
N LEU A 209 6.44 1.35 -24.93
CA LEU A 209 5.37 0.67 -25.66
C LEU A 209 3.98 1.11 -25.17
N LYS A 210 3.80 1.33 -23.87
CA LYS A 210 2.54 1.87 -23.32
C LYS A 210 2.29 3.32 -23.74
N CYS A 211 3.33 4.17 -23.74
CA CYS A 211 3.21 5.58 -24.11
C CYS A 211 2.95 5.75 -25.61
N PHE A 212 3.59 4.92 -26.42
CA PHE A 212 3.61 5.00 -27.87
C PHE A 212 3.33 3.64 -28.51
N PRO A 213 2.10 3.11 -28.39
CA PRO A 213 1.75 1.76 -28.87
C PRO A 213 1.92 1.58 -30.38
N ASN A 214 1.95 2.68 -31.14
CA ASN A 214 2.12 2.71 -32.59
C ASN A 214 3.52 3.15 -33.06
N ALA A 215 4.47 3.38 -32.14
CA ALA A 215 5.80 3.84 -32.54
C ALA A 215 6.59 2.73 -33.26
N VAL A 216 7.15 3.05 -34.43
CA VAL A 216 8.04 2.15 -35.16
C VAL A 216 9.42 2.19 -34.51
N TYR A 217 9.74 1.17 -33.72
CA TYR A 217 11.00 1.05 -33.02
C TYR A 217 12.12 0.65 -34.00
N LYS A 218 13.04 1.58 -34.32
CA LYS A 218 14.27 1.27 -35.06
C LYS A 218 15.48 1.48 -34.17
N GLU A 219 15.92 0.40 -33.54
CA GLU A 219 17.23 0.33 -32.92
C GLU A 219 18.25 0.02 -34.02
N ASN A 220 19.15 0.96 -34.29
CA ASN A 220 20.32 0.73 -35.14
C ASN A 220 20.06 0.39 -36.61
N SER A 221 19.43 1.28 -37.39
CA SER A 221 19.94 1.48 -38.75
C SER A 221 20.89 2.66 -38.69
N ARG A 222 22.17 2.46 -39.01
CA ARG A 222 23.17 3.51 -39.25
C ARG A 222 22.61 4.50 -40.28
N LEU A 223 21.83 5.47 -39.85
CA LEU A 223 21.33 6.54 -40.70
C LEU A 223 22.49 7.49 -40.93
N ASN A 224 23.02 7.47 -42.15
CA ASN A 224 24.08 8.36 -42.59
C ASN A 224 23.66 9.82 -42.34
N ASN A 225 24.56 10.64 -41.81
CA ASN A 225 24.32 12.02 -41.35
C ASN A 225 23.61 12.94 -42.37
N LYS A 226 23.66 12.60 -43.67
CA LYS A 226 22.92 13.30 -44.74
C LYS A 226 21.40 13.19 -44.61
N ASN A 227 20.86 12.07 -44.11
CA ASN A 227 19.41 11.87 -43.96
C ASN A 227 18.84 12.46 -42.67
N MET A 228 19.70 12.85 -41.72
CA MET A 228 19.28 13.47 -40.46
C MET A 228 19.15 14.99 -40.58
N ARG A 229 19.98 15.66 -41.41
CA ARG A 229 19.96 17.13 -41.55
C ARG A 229 18.65 17.71 -42.11
N SER A 230 17.84 16.93 -42.84
CA SER A 230 16.52 17.41 -43.33
C SER A 230 15.37 17.19 -42.35
N PHE A 231 15.56 16.39 -41.29
CA PHE A 231 14.52 16.07 -40.32
C PHE A 231 14.61 16.89 -39.02
N PHE A 232 15.81 17.36 -38.65
CA PHE A 232 16.01 18.18 -37.44
C PHE A 232 15.62 19.65 -37.59
N THR A 233 15.18 20.09 -38.76
CA THR A 233 14.73 21.47 -38.98
C THR A 233 13.40 21.81 -38.29
N VAL A 234 12.68 20.82 -37.76
CA VAL A 234 11.32 20.99 -37.20
C VAL A 234 11.27 20.93 -35.67
N LEU A 235 12.29 20.39 -35.01
CA LEU A 235 12.36 20.34 -33.54
C LEU A 235 12.98 21.63 -32.99
N LYS A 236 12.19 22.70 -32.90
CA LYS A 236 12.50 23.78 -31.95
C LYS A 236 11.89 23.43 -30.59
N PRO A 237 12.68 23.36 -29.51
CA PRO A 237 12.11 23.26 -28.18
C PRO A 237 11.20 24.45 -27.94
N LYS A 238 10.00 24.21 -27.41
CA LYS A 238 9.14 25.27 -26.90
C LYS A 238 9.87 25.86 -25.69
N MET A 239 10.59 26.96 -25.91
CA MET A 239 11.19 27.67 -24.78
C MET A 239 10.04 28.18 -23.93
N MET A 240 9.97 27.70 -22.68
CA MET A 240 9.08 28.28 -21.69
C MET A 240 9.57 29.69 -21.40
N SER A 241 8.76 30.67 -21.80
CA SER A 241 8.82 32.06 -21.32
C SER A 241 8.15 32.17 -19.96
#